data_AF-A0A8K0GP43-F1
#
_entry.id   AF-A0A8K0GP43-F1
#
_cell.length_a   1.000
_cell.length_b   1.000
_cell.length_c   1.000
_cell.angle_alpha   90.00
_cell.angle_beta   90.00
_cell.angle_gamma   90.00
#
_symmetry.space_group_name_H-M   'P 1'
#
loop_
_entity.id
_entity.type
_entity.pdbx_description
1 polymer ?
#
loop_
_entity_poly.entity_id
_entity_poly.type
_entity_poly.pdbx_seq_one_letter_code
_entity_poly.pdbx_strand_id
1 'polypeptide(L)'
;MYFLAKTFLMFSIVGHLTSIKITWENDVSFNTNETDFERMPNWLLIFPGTKWCGAGNISNNDNDLGEFSDTDKCCRTHDFCDDFIEGYQTKHNLTNPSFYTRLNCKCDKEFYKCLKSVNSKPSMQIGHIYFTALGTQCFKKEYPVVKCINFTYLPRKKCVKYEYNTCKEKVYQWFDVPNF
;
A
#
# COMPACT_ATOMS: atom_id res chain seq x y z
N MET A 1 -28.67 63.14 6.58
CA MET A 1 -27.47 63.69 7.25
C MET A 1 -26.65 62.50 7.72
N TYR A 2 -25.43 62.36 7.16
CA TYR A 2 -24.28 61.54 7.58
C TYR A 2 -24.49 60.01 7.67
N PHE A 3 -24.16 59.21 6.65
CA PHE A 3 -22.82 58.66 6.29
C PHE A 3 -22.04 58.06 7.47
N LEU A 4 -21.74 56.74 7.40
CA LEU A 4 -20.36 56.26 7.19
C LEU A 4 -20.34 54.74 6.97
N ALA A 5 -19.70 54.37 5.86
CA ALA A 5 -19.47 53.00 5.41
C ALA A 5 -18.57 52.23 6.38
N LYS A 6 -18.88 50.96 6.64
CA LYS A 6 -17.92 50.03 7.26
C LYS A 6 -16.86 49.68 6.22
N THR A 7 -15.68 50.23 6.42
CA THR A 7 -14.46 50.00 5.67
C THR A 7 -14.13 48.51 5.61
N PHE A 8 -13.98 47.98 4.40
CA PHE A 8 -13.30 46.71 4.15
C PHE A 8 -11.81 46.92 4.47
N LEU A 9 -11.33 46.36 5.59
CA LEU A 9 -9.89 46.22 5.81
C LEU A 9 -9.42 44.98 5.04
N MET A 10 -8.92 45.22 3.82
CA MET A 10 -8.06 44.29 3.11
C MET A 10 -6.73 44.20 3.86
N PHE A 11 -6.60 43.22 4.75
CA PHE A 11 -5.29 42.84 5.26
C PHE A 11 -4.52 42.11 4.16
N SER A 12 -3.73 42.87 3.42
CA SER A 12 -2.61 42.34 2.66
C SER A 12 -1.59 41.77 3.64
N ILE A 13 -1.69 40.47 3.95
CA ILE A 13 -0.58 39.75 4.57
C ILE A 13 0.20 39.09 3.43
N VAL A 14 1.14 39.85 2.87
CA VAL A 14 2.30 39.26 2.20
C VAL A 14 3.14 38.66 3.32
N GLY A 15 2.94 37.37 3.56
CA GLY A 15 3.66 36.61 4.56
C GLY A 15 3.81 35.19 4.04
N HIS A 16 5.03 34.87 3.60
CA HIS A 16 5.46 33.54 3.22
C HIS A 16 5.07 32.57 4.36
N LEU A 17 4.21 31.59 4.10
CA LEU A 17 3.93 30.50 5.04
C LEU A 17 5.20 29.66 5.20
N THR A 18 6.11 30.11 6.04
CA THR A 18 7.19 29.29 6.57
C THR A 18 6.57 28.37 7.63
N SER A 19 6.38 27.12 7.24
CA SER A 19 6.24 25.94 8.10
C SER A 19 5.30 26.04 9.30
N ILE A 20 4.15 25.38 9.21
CA ILE A 20 3.37 25.01 10.40
C ILE A 20 4.24 24.06 11.25
N LYS A 21 4.83 24.56 12.34
CA LYS A 21 5.49 23.73 13.37
C LYS A 21 4.42 23.15 14.28
N ILE A 22 4.10 21.88 14.09
CA ILE A 22 3.39 21.10 15.10
C ILE A 22 4.47 20.53 16.03
N THR A 23 4.59 21.09 17.23
CA THR A 23 5.53 20.60 18.25
C THR A 23 4.90 19.42 18.97
N TRP A 24 5.43 18.22 18.72
CA TRP A 24 5.29 17.06 19.60
C TRP A 24 6.68 16.82 20.21
N GLU A 25 6.74 16.51 21.51
CA GLU A 25 8.00 16.10 22.14
C GLU A 25 8.56 14.89 21.38
N ASN A 26 9.80 15.04 20.91
CA ASN A 26 10.57 14.22 19.96
C ASN A 26 10.67 14.84 18.56
N ASP A 27 11.70 15.66 18.37
CA ASP A 27 12.07 16.29 17.11
C ASP A 27 12.45 15.26 16.03
N VAL A 28 11.49 14.86 15.20
CA VAL A 28 11.78 14.16 13.94
C VAL A 28 11.81 15.20 12.82
N SER A 29 13.00 15.67 12.46
CA SER A 29 13.20 16.51 11.27
C SER A 29 13.23 15.62 10.02
N PHE A 30 12.20 15.70 9.18
CA PHE A 30 12.10 14.98 7.91
C PHE A 30 12.84 15.74 6.80
N ASN A 31 13.87 15.13 6.19
CA ASN A 31 14.65 15.74 5.10
C ASN A 31 14.34 15.02 3.78
N THR A 32 13.85 15.74 2.79
CA THR A 32 13.29 15.18 1.54
C THR A 32 14.32 14.67 0.51
N ASN A 33 15.54 14.36 0.90
CA ASN A 33 16.59 13.87 -0.01
C ASN A 33 16.97 12.43 0.39
N GLU A 34 16.44 11.46 -0.36
CA GLU A 34 16.71 10.00 -0.40
C GLU A 34 17.16 9.26 0.88
N THR A 35 16.42 8.20 1.23
CA THR A 35 16.65 7.14 2.26
C THR A 35 15.99 7.27 3.66
N ASP A 36 14.86 7.98 3.79
CA ASP A 36 14.14 8.06 5.07
C ASP A 36 13.08 6.96 5.30
N PHE A 37 12.72 6.17 4.29
CA PHE A 37 11.73 5.10 4.46
C PHE A 37 12.31 3.86 5.17
N GLU A 38 13.60 3.55 4.95
CA GLU A 38 14.30 2.44 5.62
C GLU A 38 14.59 2.72 7.11
N ARG A 39 14.52 3.99 7.53
CA ARG A 39 14.74 4.41 8.93
C ARG A 39 13.46 4.60 9.72
N MET A 40 12.28 4.47 9.10
CA MET A 40 11.04 4.49 9.85
C MET A 40 10.94 3.20 10.66
N PRO A 41 10.79 3.28 11.99
CA PRO A 41 10.63 2.08 12.80
C PRO A 41 9.38 1.31 12.33
N ASN A 42 9.51 -0.01 12.12
CA ASN A 42 8.49 -0.86 11.49
C ASN A 42 7.07 -0.64 12.02
N TRP A 43 6.90 -0.34 13.31
CA TRP A 43 5.59 -0.09 13.93
C TRP A 43 4.83 1.09 13.32
N LEU A 44 5.51 2.11 12.76
CA LEU A 44 4.86 3.22 12.06
C LEU A 44 4.17 2.78 10.76
N LEU A 45 4.52 1.60 10.27
CA LEU A 45 3.99 1.00 9.05
C LEU A 45 3.08 -0.19 9.33
N ILE A 46 2.83 -0.53 10.60
CA ILE A 46 1.87 -1.56 11.03
C ILE A 46 0.53 -0.89 11.33
N PHE A 47 -0.56 -1.49 10.82
CA PHE A 47 -1.90 -1.01 11.10
C PHE A 47 -2.22 -1.13 12.61
N PRO A 48 -2.65 -0.04 13.29
CA PRO A 48 -2.91 -0.06 14.72
C PRO A 48 -3.89 -1.18 15.12
N GLY A 49 -3.60 -1.87 16.23
CA GLY A 49 -4.39 -3.02 16.70
C GLY A 49 -4.06 -4.34 15.99
N THR A 50 -3.05 -4.37 15.11
CA THR A 50 -2.53 -5.58 14.46
C THR A 50 -1.02 -5.70 14.70
N LYS A 51 -0.45 -6.87 14.42
CA LYS A 51 1.00 -7.12 14.50
C LYS A 51 1.62 -7.48 13.16
N TRP A 52 0.81 -7.92 12.20
CA TRP A 52 1.25 -8.44 10.90
C TRP A 52 0.79 -7.59 9.72
N CYS A 53 -0.14 -6.67 9.90
CA CYS A 53 -0.67 -5.89 8.78
C CYS A 53 0.18 -4.65 8.48
N GLY A 54 1.30 -4.82 7.78
CA GLY A 54 2.16 -3.71 7.37
C GLY A 54 3.43 -4.13 6.64
N ALA A 55 4.47 -3.28 6.68
CA ALA A 55 5.78 -3.63 6.13
C ALA A 55 6.53 -4.56 7.12
N GLY A 56 6.47 -5.87 6.86
CA GLY A 56 6.92 -6.89 7.81
C GLY A 56 5.94 -7.03 8.97
N ASN A 57 6.43 -7.43 10.14
CA ASN A 57 5.60 -7.58 11.34
C ASN A 57 6.36 -7.16 12.61
N ILE A 58 5.60 -6.91 13.68
CA ILE A 58 6.09 -6.62 15.04
C ILE A 58 5.72 -7.74 16.03
N SER A 59 5.45 -8.94 15.50
CA SER A 59 5.06 -10.10 16.30
C SER A 59 6.27 -10.65 17.08
N ASN A 60 6.06 -11.12 18.31
CA ASN A 60 7.12 -11.82 19.05
C ASN A 60 7.31 -13.27 18.56
N ASN A 61 6.27 -13.83 17.96
CA ASN A 61 6.25 -15.15 17.35
C ASN A 61 5.01 -15.28 16.46
N ASP A 62 5.00 -16.34 15.67
CA ASP A 62 3.90 -16.82 14.86
C ASP A 62 2.48 -16.68 15.47
N ASN A 63 2.28 -17.00 16.74
CA ASN A 63 0.95 -16.97 17.34
C ASN A 63 0.61 -15.62 17.98
N ASP A 64 1.52 -14.66 17.93
CA ASP A 64 1.37 -13.35 18.53
C ASP A 64 0.54 -12.43 17.60
N LEU A 65 -0.75 -12.30 17.93
CA LEU A 65 -1.72 -11.49 17.19
C LEU A 65 -2.11 -10.24 17.99
N GLY A 66 -2.50 -9.19 17.28
CA GLY A 66 -3.06 -7.97 17.85
C GLY A 66 -4.52 -8.09 18.26
N GLU A 67 -5.08 -6.97 18.71
CA GLU A 67 -6.49 -6.82 19.10
C GLU A 67 -7.45 -7.28 17.99
N PHE A 68 -7.18 -6.90 16.74
CA PHE A 68 -7.97 -7.29 15.57
C PHE A 68 -7.55 -8.66 15.04
N SER A 69 -7.53 -9.65 15.93
CA SER A 69 -6.91 -10.97 15.69
C SER A 69 -7.36 -11.67 14.41
N ASP A 70 -8.64 -11.65 14.04
CA ASP A 70 -9.11 -12.29 12.79
C ASP A 70 -8.61 -11.57 11.53
N THR A 71 -8.50 -10.24 11.57
CA THR A 71 -7.89 -9.46 10.49
C THR A 71 -6.39 -9.71 10.43
N ASP A 72 -5.74 -9.74 11.60
CA ASP A 72 -4.31 -9.93 11.74
C ASP A 72 -3.86 -11.33 11.27
N LYS A 73 -4.69 -12.36 11.46
CA LYS A 73 -4.48 -13.70 10.88
C LYS A 73 -4.41 -13.67 9.35
N CYS A 74 -5.21 -12.83 8.69
CA CYS A 74 -5.14 -12.67 7.23
C CYS A 74 -3.77 -12.12 6.81
N CYS A 75 -3.27 -11.11 7.54
CA CYS A 75 -1.97 -10.51 7.26
C CYS A 75 -0.81 -11.46 7.59
N ARG A 76 -0.87 -12.18 8.72
CA ARG A 76 0.11 -13.23 9.03
C ARG A 76 0.18 -14.30 7.94
N THR A 77 -0.98 -14.77 7.48
CA THR A 77 -1.04 -15.78 6.40
C THR A 77 -0.44 -15.23 5.10
N HIS A 78 -0.63 -13.93 4.83
CA HIS A 78 -0.06 -13.24 3.68
C HIS A 78 1.47 -13.11 3.80
N ASP A 79 2.00 -12.79 4.98
CA ASP A 79 3.43 -12.74 5.29
C ASP A 79 4.14 -14.09 5.06
N PHE A 80 3.45 -15.21 5.30
CA PHE A 80 3.98 -16.57 5.06
C PHE A 80 3.89 -17.06 3.61
N CYS A 81 3.72 -16.15 2.64
CA CYS A 81 3.74 -16.57 1.24
C CYS A 81 5.09 -17.18 0.84
N ASP A 82 5.07 -18.40 0.28
CA ASP A 82 6.29 -19.13 -0.10
C ASP A 82 7.10 -18.47 -1.24
N ASP A 83 6.47 -17.57 -2.01
CA ASP A 83 7.09 -16.93 -3.18
C ASP A 83 6.85 -15.42 -3.16
N PHE A 84 7.91 -14.70 -2.80
CA PHE A 84 7.94 -13.25 -2.69
C PHE A 84 9.22 -12.66 -3.30
N ILE A 85 9.17 -11.34 -3.53
CA ILE A 85 10.32 -10.51 -3.89
C ILE A 85 10.32 -9.33 -2.90
N GLU A 86 11.34 -9.27 -2.04
CA GLU A 86 11.52 -8.16 -1.10
C GLU A 86 11.69 -6.82 -1.83
N GLY A 87 11.57 -5.72 -1.09
CA GLY A 87 11.80 -4.40 -1.65
C GLY A 87 13.18 -4.27 -2.28
N TYR A 88 13.25 -3.68 -3.47
CA TYR A 88 14.49 -3.47 -4.23
C TYR A 88 15.25 -4.74 -4.65
N GLN A 89 14.74 -5.93 -4.35
CA GLN A 89 15.36 -7.20 -4.74
C GLN A 89 14.91 -7.66 -6.12
N THR A 90 15.68 -8.59 -6.69
CA THR A 90 15.39 -9.24 -7.98
C THR A 90 15.24 -10.74 -7.83
N LYS A 91 14.15 -11.30 -8.36
CA LYS A 91 13.88 -12.74 -8.44
C LYS A 91 13.06 -13.01 -9.70
N HIS A 92 13.20 -14.19 -10.30
CA HIS A 92 12.45 -14.57 -11.52
C HIS A 92 12.65 -13.59 -12.71
N ASN A 93 13.82 -12.93 -12.78
CA ASN A 93 14.09 -11.81 -13.71
C ASN A 93 13.12 -10.62 -13.58
N LEU A 94 12.47 -10.47 -12.42
CA LEU A 94 11.67 -9.32 -12.05
C LEU A 94 12.36 -8.58 -10.90
N THR A 95 12.56 -7.28 -11.06
CA THR A 95 13.01 -6.39 -9.99
C THR A 95 11.79 -5.73 -9.35
N ASN A 96 11.69 -5.78 -8.03
CA ASN A 96 10.66 -5.07 -7.28
C ASN A 96 11.14 -3.63 -7.00
N PRO A 97 10.56 -2.59 -7.63
CA PRO A 97 11.02 -1.21 -7.42
C PRO A 97 10.45 -0.57 -6.15
N SER A 98 9.57 -1.26 -5.43
CA SER A 98 8.93 -0.75 -4.22
C SER A 98 9.78 -1.02 -2.99
N PHE A 99 9.65 -0.17 -1.96
CA PHE A 99 10.30 -0.39 -0.66
C PHE A 99 9.70 -1.55 0.15
N TYR A 100 8.55 -2.06 -0.27
CA TYR A 100 7.80 -3.14 0.38
C TYR A 100 7.83 -4.41 -0.45
N THR A 101 7.63 -5.55 0.22
CA THR A 101 7.58 -6.88 -0.39
C THR A 101 6.39 -7.02 -1.33
N ARG A 102 6.62 -7.59 -2.51
CA ARG A 102 5.56 -8.02 -3.43
C ARG A 102 5.51 -9.54 -3.46
N LEU A 103 4.30 -10.10 -3.50
CA LEU A 103 4.07 -11.54 -3.39
C LEU A 103 3.55 -12.14 -4.68
N ASN A 104 3.53 -13.47 -4.73
CA ASN A 104 2.85 -14.21 -5.77
C ASN A 104 1.35 -13.89 -5.78
N CYS A 105 0.75 -13.74 -6.97
CA CYS A 105 -0.67 -13.41 -7.12
C CYS A 105 -1.62 -14.41 -6.44
N LYS A 106 -1.19 -15.65 -6.20
CA LYS A 106 -1.95 -16.61 -5.40
C LYS A 106 -2.17 -16.11 -3.97
N CYS A 107 -1.11 -15.62 -3.32
CA CYS A 107 -1.15 -15.13 -1.94
C CYS A 107 -2.03 -13.88 -1.83
N ASP A 108 -1.89 -12.93 -2.75
CA ASP A 108 -2.75 -11.74 -2.79
C ASP A 108 -4.23 -12.07 -3.01
N LYS A 109 -4.53 -13.09 -3.82
CA LYS A 109 -5.92 -13.55 -4.03
C LYS A 109 -6.51 -14.15 -2.75
N GLU A 110 -5.76 -14.96 -2.02
CA GLU A 110 -6.23 -15.54 -0.76
C GLU A 110 -6.34 -14.47 0.34
N PHE A 111 -5.41 -13.51 0.38
CA PHE A 111 -5.47 -12.37 1.29
C PHE A 111 -6.72 -11.52 1.04
N TYR A 112 -7.02 -11.20 -0.22
CA TYR A 112 -8.24 -10.48 -0.61
C TYR A 112 -9.49 -11.19 -0.07
N LYS A 113 -9.60 -12.50 -0.32
CA LYS A 113 -10.74 -13.31 0.14
C LYS A 113 -10.83 -13.36 1.65
N CYS A 114 -9.70 -13.51 2.34
CA CYS A 114 -9.65 -13.56 3.80
C CYS A 114 -10.21 -12.26 4.40
N LEU A 115 -9.70 -11.11 3.95
CA LEU A 115 -10.18 -9.80 4.43
C LEU A 115 -11.67 -9.58 4.15
N LYS A 116 -12.17 -10.00 2.98
CA LYS A 116 -13.60 -9.96 2.63
C LYS A 116 -14.44 -10.90 3.47
N SER A 117 -13.91 -12.06 3.84
CA SER A 117 -14.59 -13.03 4.71
C SER A 117 -14.67 -12.54 6.15
N VAL A 118 -13.63 -11.89 6.66
CA VAL A 118 -13.64 -11.29 8.01
C VAL A 118 -14.65 -10.14 8.09
N ASN A 119 -14.73 -9.32 7.02
CA ASN A 119 -15.74 -8.27 6.86
C ASN A 119 -15.88 -7.31 8.07
N SER A 120 -14.78 -6.99 8.74
CA SER A 120 -14.71 -6.06 9.86
C SER A 120 -14.27 -4.68 9.37
N LYS A 121 -14.45 -3.63 10.19
CA LYS A 121 -13.94 -2.29 9.81
C LYS A 121 -12.41 -2.32 9.55
N PRO A 122 -11.56 -2.89 10.42
CA PRO A 122 -10.13 -3.03 10.14
C PRO A 122 -9.83 -3.82 8.86
N SER A 123 -10.51 -4.97 8.62
CA SER A 123 -10.22 -5.79 7.43
C SER A 123 -10.59 -5.07 6.14
N MET A 124 -11.69 -4.32 6.14
CA MET A 124 -12.11 -3.50 5.02
C MET A 124 -11.13 -2.34 4.76
N GLN A 125 -10.66 -1.66 5.80
CA GLN A 125 -9.68 -0.59 5.68
C GLN A 125 -8.34 -1.09 5.12
N ILE A 126 -7.80 -2.18 5.69
CA ILE A 126 -6.56 -2.80 5.21
C ILE A 126 -6.71 -3.24 3.75
N GLY A 127 -7.85 -3.84 3.40
CA GLY A 127 -8.16 -4.21 2.02
C GLY A 127 -8.11 -3.01 1.07
N HIS A 128 -8.80 -1.90 1.39
CA HIS A 128 -8.75 -0.70 0.57
C HIS A 128 -7.35 -0.09 0.49
N ILE A 129 -6.58 -0.08 1.58
CA ILE A 129 -5.19 0.41 1.58
C ILE A 129 -4.34 -0.42 0.63
N TYR A 130 -4.27 -1.74 0.81
CA TYR A 130 -3.40 -2.64 0.06
C TYR A 130 -3.80 -2.71 -1.43
N PHE A 131 -5.06 -3.05 -1.69
CA PHE A 131 -5.53 -3.38 -3.02
C PHE A 131 -5.96 -2.16 -3.82
N THR A 132 -6.30 -1.03 -3.20
CA THR A 132 -6.84 0.14 -3.93
C THR A 132 -5.90 1.34 -3.88
N ALA A 133 -5.45 1.74 -2.69
CA ALA A 133 -4.68 2.98 -2.47
C ALA A 133 -3.17 2.83 -2.71
N LEU A 134 -2.56 1.69 -2.36
CA LEU A 134 -1.12 1.46 -2.54
C LEU A 134 -0.77 1.20 -4.01
N GLY A 135 -1.54 0.32 -4.65
CA GLY A 135 -1.36 -0.08 -6.06
C GLY A 135 -0.09 -0.85 -6.27
N THR A 136 0.13 -1.72 -5.30
CA THR A 136 0.96 -2.87 -5.47
C THR A 136 0.54 -3.68 -6.70
N GLN A 137 1.48 -4.47 -7.18
CA GLN A 137 1.27 -5.50 -8.18
C GLN A 137 1.74 -6.82 -7.58
N CYS A 138 1.13 -7.90 -8.03
CA CYS A 138 1.60 -9.24 -7.71
C CYS A 138 2.34 -9.82 -8.92
N PHE A 139 3.07 -10.90 -8.72
CA PHE A 139 3.71 -11.62 -9.83
C PHE A 139 3.21 -13.06 -9.93
N LYS A 140 3.23 -13.62 -11.14
CA LYS A 140 2.99 -15.06 -11.37
C LYS A 140 3.60 -15.50 -12.70
N LYS A 141 3.83 -16.80 -12.84
CA LYS A 141 4.25 -17.42 -14.09
C LYS A 141 3.04 -17.60 -15.00
N GLU A 142 3.00 -16.89 -16.12
CA GLU A 142 1.89 -16.93 -17.08
C GLU A 142 2.40 -16.75 -18.51
N TYR A 143 1.58 -17.07 -19.51
CA TYR A 143 1.85 -16.74 -20.89
C TYR A 143 2.19 -15.23 -21.06
N PRO A 144 3.09 -14.85 -21.99
CA PRO A 144 3.44 -13.45 -22.22
C PRO A 144 2.20 -12.62 -22.53
N VAL A 145 2.04 -11.50 -21.81
CA VAL A 145 0.95 -10.54 -22.06
C VAL A 145 1.17 -9.86 -23.41
N VAL A 146 0.15 -9.87 -24.25
CA VAL A 146 0.12 -9.12 -25.52
C VAL A 146 -0.38 -7.71 -25.27
N LYS A 147 -1.54 -7.59 -24.62
CA LYS A 147 -2.15 -6.30 -24.26
C LYS A 147 -3.15 -6.46 -23.13
N CYS A 148 -3.51 -5.33 -22.54
CA CYS A 148 -4.67 -5.26 -21.67
C CYS A 148 -5.95 -5.06 -22.50
N ILE A 149 -6.99 -5.83 -22.19
CA ILE A 149 -8.29 -5.75 -22.90
C ILE A 149 -9.40 -5.13 -22.06
N ASN A 150 -9.21 -5.01 -20.74
CA ASN A 150 -10.17 -4.33 -19.87
C ASN A 150 -9.44 -3.59 -18.75
N PHE A 151 -9.81 -2.32 -18.53
CA PHE A 151 -9.24 -1.47 -17.51
C PHE A 151 -10.30 -1.05 -16.48
N THR A 152 -9.88 -0.92 -15.23
CA THR A 152 -10.54 -0.02 -14.29
C THR A 152 -9.76 1.30 -14.24
N TYR A 153 -10.46 2.43 -14.13
CA TYR A 153 -9.86 3.77 -14.22
C TYR A 153 -9.79 4.49 -12.87
N LEU A 154 -10.62 4.10 -11.90
CA LEU A 154 -10.69 4.71 -10.58
C LEU A 154 -10.22 3.75 -9.49
N PRO A 155 -9.44 4.21 -8.48
CA PRO A 155 -8.86 5.56 -8.36
C PRO A 155 -7.66 5.81 -9.31
N ARG A 156 -7.17 4.76 -9.99
CA ARG A 156 -6.15 4.84 -11.04
C ARG A 156 -6.37 3.75 -12.07
N LYS A 157 -5.71 3.91 -13.23
CA LYS A 157 -5.74 2.93 -14.31
C LYS A 157 -5.08 1.62 -13.88
N LYS A 158 -5.82 0.52 -13.91
CA LYS A 158 -5.32 -0.86 -13.73
C LYS A 158 -5.92 -1.78 -14.77
N CYS A 159 -5.15 -2.77 -15.21
CA CYS A 159 -5.64 -3.81 -16.09
C CYS A 159 -6.35 -4.93 -15.32
N VAL A 160 -7.61 -5.19 -15.67
CA VAL A 160 -8.44 -6.23 -15.04
C VAL A 160 -8.38 -7.54 -15.86
N LYS A 161 -8.19 -7.44 -17.17
CA LYS A 161 -8.17 -8.59 -18.07
C LYS A 161 -7.10 -8.42 -19.14
N TYR A 162 -6.32 -9.47 -19.33
CA TYR A 162 -5.17 -9.51 -20.24
C TYR A 162 -5.44 -10.45 -21.42
N GLU A 163 -4.89 -10.11 -22.57
CA GLU A 163 -4.72 -11.02 -23.71
C GLU A 163 -3.30 -11.60 -23.67
N TYR A 164 -3.16 -12.87 -24.00
CA TYR A 164 -1.91 -13.62 -23.86
C TYR A 164 -1.44 -14.22 -25.19
N ASN A 165 -0.13 -14.34 -25.36
CA ASN A 165 0.47 -15.11 -26.43
C ASN A 165 0.67 -16.55 -25.97
N THR A 166 -0.31 -17.41 -26.28
CA THR A 166 -0.31 -18.82 -25.87
C THR A 166 0.67 -19.70 -26.67
N CYS A 167 1.30 -19.16 -27.71
CA CYS A 167 2.29 -19.88 -28.52
C CYS A 167 3.70 -19.85 -27.90
N LYS A 168 3.92 -19.05 -26.85
CA LYS A 168 5.20 -18.93 -26.15
C LYS A 168 5.15 -19.64 -24.80
N GLU A 169 6.31 -19.97 -24.25
CA GLU A 169 6.41 -20.51 -22.90
C GLU A 169 6.02 -19.47 -21.85
N LYS A 170 5.54 -19.94 -20.69
CA LYS A 170 5.14 -19.07 -19.59
C LYS A 170 6.36 -18.45 -18.90
N VAL A 171 6.26 -17.16 -18.62
CA VAL A 171 7.29 -16.35 -17.94
C VAL A 171 6.67 -15.61 -16.76
N TYR A 172 7.51 -15.30 -15.75
CA TYR A 172 7.08 -14.48 -14.63
C TYR A 172 6.87 -13.02 -15.07
N GLN A 173 5.74 -12.44 -14.72
CA GLN A 173 5.33 -11.09 -15.08
C GLN A 173 4.58 -10.43 -13.92
N TRP A 174 4.54 -9.10 -13.92
CA TRP A 174 3.73 -8.28 -13.00
C TRP A 174 2.28 -8.19 -13.46
N PHE A 175 1.36 -8.26 -12.50
CA PHE A 175 -0.08 -8.14 -12.72
C PHE A 175 -0.69 -7.18 -11.70
N ASP A 176 -1.68 -6.40 -12.16
CA ASP A 176 -2.41 -5.49 -11.28
C ASP A 176 -3.36 -6.29 -10.38
N VAL A 177 -3.36 -5.95 -9.09
CA VAL A 177 -4.32 -6.51 -8.14
C VAL A 177 -5.68 -5.82 -8.28
N PRO A 178 -6.80 -6.54 -8.12
CA PRO A 178 -8.14 -5.95 -8.21
C PRO A 178 -8.34 -4.90 -7.11
N ASN A 179 -9.24 -3.94 -7.32
CA ASN A 179 -9.64 -3.04 -6.23
C ASN A 179 -10.43 -3.82 -5.17
N PHE A 180 -10.29 -3.40 -3.92
CA PHE A 180 -11.04 -3.97 -2.79
C PHE A 180 -12.47 -3.48 -2.78
#